data_AF-A0A7S1HXZ8-F1
#
_entry.id   AF-A0A7S1HXZ8-F1
#
_cell.length_a   1.000
_cell.length_b   1.000
_cell.length_c   1.000
_cell.angle_alpha   90.00
_cell.angle_beta   90.00
_cell.angle_gamma   90.00
#
_symmetry.space_group_name_H-M   'P 1'
#
loop_
_entity.id
_entity.type
_entity.pdbx_description
1 polymer ?
#
loop_
_entity_poly.entity_id
_entity_poly.type
_entity_poly.pdbx_seq_one_letter_code
_entity_poly.pdbx_strand_id
1 'polypeptide(L)'
;AELQAFRALGRNHYRMLGLSNGATPVEVRQAFRRAALQWHPDKAKPPDAMHLCTTEQFQAIAEQMFNALSEAHDTLSDRVKRAQYDARLANWRRANARP
;
A
#
# COMPACT_ATOMS: atom_id res chain seq x y z
N ALA A 1 16.10 10.89 -4.03
CA ALA A 1 14.94 11.40 -3.27
C ALA A 1 13.70 10.49 -3.39
N GLU A 2 13.49 9.80 -4.53
CA GLU A 2 12.27 9.00 -4.79
C GLU A 2 12.12 7.71 -3.97
N LEU A 3 13.22 7.09 -3.53
CA LEU A 3 13.21 5.94 -2.61
C LEU A 3 12.60 6.26 -1.23
N GLN A 4 12.61 7.53 -0.81
CA GLN A 4 11.97 7.94 0.44
C GLN A 4 10.45 8.08 0.31
N ALA A 5 9.93 8.41 -0.87
CA ALA A 5 8.50 8.49 -1.12
C ALA A 5 7.82 7.12 -1.01
N PHE A 6 8.47 6.07 -1.54
CA PHE A 6 8.02 4.68 -1.38
C PHE A 6 8.02 4.21 0.08
N ARG A 7 9.08 4.55 0.84
CA ARG A 7 9.16 4.27 2.29
C ARG A 7 8.11 5.03 3.12
N ALA A 8 7.68 6.20 2.67
CA ALA A 8 6.64 6.99 3.32
C ALA A 8 5.22 6.51 2.95
N LEU A 9 5.01 6.07 1.71
CA LEU A 9 3.77 5.42 1.25
C LEU A 9 3.50 4.11 2.03
N GLY A 10 4.55 3.36 2.35
CA GLY A 10 4.48 2.11 3.14
C GLY A 10 3.93 2.27 4.57
N ARG A 11 3.73 3.49 5.08
CA ARG A 11 3.22 3.71 6.44
C ARG A 11 1.69 3.79 6.50
N ASN A 12 1.02 4.03 5.37
CA ASN A 12 -0.44 4.12 5.32
C ASN A 12 -1.01 3.02 4.43
N HIS A 13 -1.72 2.06 5.04
CA HIS A 13 -2.39 0.96 4.33
C HIS A 13 -3.33 1.47 3.22
N TYR A 14 -4.05 2.57 3.48
CA TYR A 14 -4.87 3.25 2.49
C TYR A 14 -4.04 3.76 1.29
N ARG A 15 -2.93 4.45 1.54
CA ARG A 15 -2.10 4.99 0.46
C ARG A 15 -1.40 3.91 -0.35
N MET A 16 -1.02 2.78 0.25
CA MET A 16 -0.46 1.64 -0.49
C MET A 16 -1.45 1.07 -1.49
N LEU A 17 -2.73 1.04 -1.13
CA LEU A 17 -3.82 0.62 -2.02
C LEU A 17 -4.26 1.74 -2.99
N GLY A 18 -3.67 2.94 -2.92
CA GLY A 18 -4.11 4.11 -3.70
C GLY A 18 -5.47 4.65 -3.26
N LEU A 19 -5.88 4.39 -2.02
CA LEU A 19 -7.14 4.78 -1.43
C LEU A 19 -7.00 5.96 -0.47
N SER A 20 -8.07 6.72 -0.31
CA SER A 20 -8.17 7.76 0.72
C SER A 20 -8.49 7.15 2.09
N ASN A 21 -8.03 7.83 3.14
CA ASN A 21 -8.31 7.46 4.53
C ASN A 21 -9.81 7.63 4.79
N GLY A 22 -10.53 6.51 4.86
CA GLY A 22 -12.00 6.47 4.90
C GLY A 22 -12.62 5.51 3.88
N ALA A 23 -11.83 4.98 2.94
CA ALA A 23 -12.31 4.04 1.92
C ALA A 23 -13.08 2.86 2.53
N THR A 24 -14.18 2.48 1.88
CA THR A 24 -15.04 1.38 2.31
C THR A 24 -14.33 0.03 2.16
N PRO A 25 -14.72 -1.02 2.91
CA PRO A 25 -14.13 -2.35 2.74
C PRO A 25 -14.33 -2.92 1.31
N VAL A 26 -15.34 -2.43 0.59
CA VAL A 26 -15.56 -2.77 -0.82
C VAL A 26 -14.46 -2.18 -1.70
N GLU A 27 -14.14 -0.90 -1.52
CA GLU A 27 -13.06 -0.22 -2.24
C GLU A 27 -11.69 -0.82 -1.92
N VAL A 28 -11.42 -1.15 -0.65
CA VAL A 28 -10.20 -1.85 -0.22
C VAL A 28 -10.01 -3.16 -0.98
N ARG A 29 -11.04 -4.01 -1.05
CA ARG A 29 -11.01 -5.26 -1.81
C ARG A 29 -10.80 -5.04 -3.31
N GLN A 30 -11.45 -4.03 -3.88
CA GLN A 30 -11.34 -3.73 -5.30
C GLN A 30 -9.95 -3.19 -5.67
N ALA A 31 -9.41 -2.29 -4.85
CA ALA A 31 -8.06 -1.75 -5.01
C ALA A 31 -7.00 -2.83 -4.84
N PHE A 32 -7.13 -3.70 -3.84
CA PHE A 32 -6.24 -4.85 -3.63
C PHE A 32 -6.18 -5.73 -4.87
N ARG A 33 -7.33 -6.12 -5.44
CA ARG A 33 -7.36 -6.93 -6.68
C ARG A 33 -6.68 -6.24 -7.85
N ARG A 34 -6.90 -4.94 -8.03
CA ARG A 34 -6.26 -4.16 -9.11
C ARG A 34 -4.75 -4.03 -8.92
N ALA A 35 -4.30 -3.82 -7.69
CA ALA A 35 -2.89 -3.69 -7.36
C ALA A 35 -2.18 -5.05 -7.44
N ALA A 36 -2.79 -6.12 -6.93
CA ALA A 36 -2.28 -7.49 -7.04
C ALA A 36 -2.03 -7.91 -8.50
N LEU A 37 -2.92 -7.52 -9.43
CA LEU A 37 -2.73 -7.78 -10.86
C LEU A 37 -1.62 -6.94 -11.50
N GLN A 38 -1.36 -5.73 -11.00
CA GLN A 38 -0.28 -4.85 -11.47
C GLN A 38 1.09 -5.29 -10.95
N TRP A 39 1.16 -5.73 -9.70
CA TRP A 39 2.39 -6.14 -9.03
C TRP A 39 2.59 -7.67 -9.04
N HIS A 40 1.86 -8.41 -9.87
CA HIS A 40 2.03 -9.85 -9.96
C HIS A 40 3.35 -10.19 -10.67
N PRO A 41 4.24 -11.01 -10.09
CA PRO A 41 5.56 -11.29 -10.67
C PRO A 41 5.52 -11.95 -12.05
N ASP A 42 4.39 -12.57 -12.41
CA ASP A 42 4.16 -13.22 -13.72
C ASP A 42 3.63 -12.27 -14.81
N LYS A 43 2.88 -11.22 -14.44
CA LYS A 43 2.21 -10.32 -15.40
C LYS A 43 2.80 -8.92 -15.46
N ALA A 44 3.50 -8.53 -14.40
CA ALA A 44 4.14 -7.24 -14.34
C ALA A 44 5.26 -7.23 -15.39
N LYS A 45 5.13 -6.37 -16.41
CA LYS A 45 6.23 -6.02 -17.30
C LYS A 45 6.89 -4.78 -16.70
N PRO A 46 8.23 -4.71 -16.65
CA PRO A 46 8.90 -3.50 -16.19
C PRO A 46 8.41 -2.33 -17.08
N PRO A 47 7.86 -1.25 -16.52
CA PRO A 47 7.55 -0.07 -17.30
C PRO A 47 8.86 0.49 -17.89
N ASP A 48 8.80 1.17 -19.04
CA ASP A 48 9.99 1.72 -19.73
C ASP A 48 10.90 2.56 -18.82
N ALA A 49 10.33 3.22 -17.80
CA ALA A 49 11.07 3.98 -16.79
C ALA A 49 11.94 3.11 -15.85
N MET A 50 11.75 1.78 -15.86
CA MET A 50 12.41 0.82 -14.98
C MET A 50 13.43 -0.07 -15.71
N HIS A 51 13.87 0.34 -16.90
CA HIS A 51 14.96 -0.30 -17.66
C HIS A 51 16.31 -0.29 -16.90
N LEU A 52 16.42 0.47 -15.80
CA LEU A 52 17.59 0.53 -14.91
C LEU A 52 17.61 -0.57 -13.83
N CYS A 53 16.54 -1.36 -13.69
CA CYS A 53 16.45 -2.43 -12.71
C CYS A 53 16.42 -3.80 -13.40
N THR A 54 17.27 -4.71 -12.93
CA THR A 54 17.27 -6.10 -13.42
C THR A 54 15.94 -6.79 -13.07
N THR A 55 15.57 -7.82 -13.84
CA THR A 55 14.34 -8.61 -13.64
C THR A 55 14.18 -9.11 -12.19
N GLU A 56 15.28 -9.48 -11.54
CA GLU A 56 15.30 -9.89 -10.13
C GLU A 56 14.93 -8.77 -9.16
N GLN A 57 15.46 -7.55 -9.36
CA GLN A 57 15.10 -6.41 -8.51
C GLN A 57 13.63 -6.05 -8.65
N PHE A 58 13.07 -6.16 -9.86
CA PHE A 58 11.65 -5.94 -10.06
C PHE A 58 10.79 -6.98 -9.36
N GLN A 59 11.15 -8.27 -9.44
CA GLN A 59 10.45 -9.33 -8.72
C GLN A 59 10.50 -9.09 -7.20
N ALA A 60 11.65 -8.71 -6.65
CA ALA A 60 11.77 -8.38 -5.23
C ALA A 60 10.89 -7.18 -4.84
N ILE A 61 10.84 -6.13 -5.66
CA ILE A 61 9.96 -4.97 -5.40
C ILE A 61 8.49 -5.37 -5.53
N ALA A 62 8.13 -6.14 -6.55
CA ALA A 62 6.77 -6.61 -6.78
C ALA A 62 6.28 -7.49 -5.61
N GLU A 63 7.12 -8.39 -5.13
CA GLU A 63 6.84 -9.24 -3.96
C GLU A 63 6.70 -8.41 -2.68
N GLN A 64 7.58 -7.43 -2.44
CA GLN A 64 7.47 -6.49 -1.32
C GLN A 64 6.16 -5.70 -1.38
N MET A 65 5.78 -5.18 -2.56
CA MET A 65 4.53 -4.46 -2.76
C MET A 65 3.33 -5.38 -2.53
N PHE A 66 3.36 -6.60 -3.06
CA PHE A 66 2.29 -7.58 -2.89
C PHE A 66 2.08 -7.96 -1.43
N ASN A 67 3.17 -8.17 -0.68
CA ASN A 67 3.09 -8.48 0.75
C ASN A 67 2.51 -7.30 1.53
N ALA A 68 2.96 -6.07 1.22
CA ALA A 68 2.44 -4.86 1.86
C ALA A 68 0.96 -4.58 1.53
N LEU A 69 0.53 -4.88 0.31
CA LEU A 69 -0.87 -4.84 -0.12
C LEU A 69 -1.72 -5.86 0.64
N SER A 70 -1.19 -7.06 0.87
CA SER A 70 -1.86 -8.14 1.61
C SER A 70 -2.03 -7.76 3.08
N GLU A 71 -1.00 -7.21 3.71
CA GLU A 71 -1.04 -6.71 5.09
C GLU A 71 -2.06 -5.56 5.24
N ALA A 72 -2.06 -4.62 4.29
CA ALA A 72 -3.02 -3.53 4.23
C ALA A 72 -4.46 -4.07 4.11
N HIS A 73 -4.69 -5.03 3.22
CA HIS A 73 -5.99 -5.65 3.04
C HIS A 73 -6.46 -6.40 4.30
N ASP A 74 -5.59 -7.20 4.95
CA ASP A 74 -5.93 -7.92 6.18
C ASP A 74 -6.37 -6.96 7.30
N THR A 75 -5.61 -5.88 7.50
CA THR A 75 -5.90 -4.87 8.51
C THR A 75 -7.18 -4.08 8.21
N LEU A 76 -7.42 -3.73 6.94
CA LEU A 76 -8.56 -2.90 6.53
C LEU A 76 -9.85 -3.69 6.24
N SER A 77 -9.74 -4.99 5.97
CA SER A 77 -10.87 -5.88 5.72
C SER A 77 -11.55 -6.30 7.03
N ASP A 78 -10.78 -6.45 8.11
CA ASP A 78 -11.32 -6.70 9.45
C ASP A 78 -11.81 -5.40 10.10
N ARG A 79 -13.08 -5.34 10.51
CA ARG A 79 -13.67 -4.15 11.13
C ARG A 79 -12.98 -3.75 12.43
N VAL A 80 -12.56 -4.73 13.23
CA VAL A 80 -11.92 -4.50 14.53
C VAL A 80 -10.50 -3.97 14.32
N LYS A 81 -9.70 -4.62 13.46
CA LYS A 81 -8.34 -4.17 13.15
C LYS A 81 -8.35 -2.78 12.50
N ARG A 82 -9.28 -2.55 11.58
CA ARG A 82 -9.48 -1.24 10.94
C ARG A 82 -9.82 -0.16 11.96
N ALA A 83 -10.74 -0.42 12.89
CA ALA A 83 -11.10 0.56 13.91
C ALA A 83 -9.91 0.94 14.81
N GLN A 84 -9.07 -0.05 15.18
CA GLN A 84 -7.84 0.21 15.94
C GLN A 84 -6.83 1.02 15.12
N TYR A 85 -6.67 0.69 13.84
CA TYR A 85 -5.80 1.42 12.92
C TYR A 85 -6.26 2.88 12.74
N ASP A 86 -7.56 3.08 12.50
CA ASP A 86 -8.19 4.40 12.32
C ASP A 86 -8.08 5.23 13.61
N ALA A 87 -8.28 4.62 14.79
CA ALA A 87 -8.10 5.28 16.08
C ALA A 87 -6.64 5.70 16.31
N ARG A 88 -5.68 4.81 16.01
CA ARG A 88 -4.24 5.12 16.08
C ARG A 88 -3.87 6.25 15.12
N LEU A 89 -4.42 6.24 13.92
CA LEU A 89 -4.19 7.25 12.89
C LEU A 89 -4.81 8.60 13.27
N ALA A 90 -6.00 8.60 13.87
CA ALA A 90 -6.64 9.80 14.40
C ALA A 90 -5.83 10.40 15.57
N ASN A 91 -5.36 9.56 16.49
CA ASN A 91 -4.48 10.00 17.58
C ASN A 91 -3.14 10.53 17.05
N TRP A 92 -2.54 9.86 16.07
CA TRP A 92 -1.31 10.34 15.42
C TRP A 92 -1.52 11.68 14.72
N ARG A 93 -2.65 11.86 14.01
CA ARG A 93 -3.01 13.13 13.37
C ARG A 93 -3.19 14.24 14.40
N ARG A 94 -3.88 13.97 15.51
CA ARG A 94 -4.06 14.92 16.61
C ARG A 94 -2.72 15.31 17.26
N ALA A 95 -1.82 14.35 17.44
CA ALA A 95 -0.51 14.59 18.05
C ALA A 95 0.46 15.36 17.14
N ASN A 96 0.37 15.18 15.82
CA ASN A 96 1.21 15.89 14.83
C ASN A 96 0.56 17.17 14.29
N ALA A 97 -0.71 17.42 14.59
CA ALA A 97 -1.35 18.71 14.40
C ALA A 97 -0.93 19.62 15.56
N ARG A 98 0.26 20.23 15.46
CA ARG A 98 0.60 21.42 16.26
C ARG A 98 0.17 22.68 15.48
N PRO A 99 -0.28 23.74 16.21
CA PRO A 99 -0.75 24.99 15.61
C PRO A 99 0.36 25.75 14.87
#